data_AF-A0AAW4YNL3-F1
#
_entry.id   AF-A0AAW4YNL3-F1
#
_cell.length_a   1.000
_cell.length_b   1.000
_cell.length_c   1.000
_cell.angle_alpha   90.00
_cell.angle_beta   90.00
_cell.angle_gamma   90.00
#
_symmetry.space_group_name_H-M   'P 1'
#
loop_
_entity.id
_entity.type
_entity.pdbx_description
1 polymer ?
#
loop_
_entity_poly.entity_id
_entity_poly.type
_entity_poly.pdbx_seq_one_letter_code
_entity_poly.pdbx_strand_id
1 'polypeptide(L)' 'MKPRTKYQKQVVTSNKGLRPIKGAQMQWAFRECLDHYAFQLKHGQTTCMDCGHT' A
#
# COMPACT_ATOMS: atom_id res chain seq x y z
N MET A 1 6.05 -13.77 -0.88
CA MET A 1 7.52 -13.58 -0.90
C MET A 1 8.21 -14.91 -0.57
N LYS A 2 9.28 -15.30 -1.28
CA LYS A 2 10.10 -16.48 -0.93
C LYS A 2 11.35 -16.02 -0.15
N PRO A 3 11.49 -16.30 1.15
CA PRO A 3 12.60 -15.80 1.96
C PRO A 3 13.91 -16.50 1.61
N ARG A 4 14.95 -15.73 1.28
CA ARG A 4 16.30 -16.21 0.95
C ARG A 4 17.32 -15.86 2.04
N THR A 5 17.21 -14.67 2.65
CA THR A 5 18.12 -14.22 3.70
C THR A 5 17.66 -14.62 5.11
N LYS A 6 18.57 -14.64 6.09
CA LYS A 6 18.26 -14.94 7.49
C LYS A 6 17.18 -13.99 8.05
N TYR A 7 17.29 -12.71 7.74
CA TYR A 7 16.30 -11.70 8.11
C TYR A 7 14.91 -11.98 7.53
N GLN A 8 14.82 -12.30 6.25
CA GLN A 8 13.54 -12.60 5.60
C GLN A 8 12.86 -13.84 6.22
N LYS A 9 13.64 -14.85 6.62
CA LYS A 9 13.11 -16.03 7.33
C LYS A 9 12.55 -15.65 8.70
N GLN A 10 13.20 -14.74 9.42
CA GLN A 10 12.69 -14.20 10.69
C GLN A 10 11.37 -13.44 10.48
N VAL A 11 11.31 -12.53 9.51
CA VAL A 11 10.10 -11.78 9.16
C VAL A 11 8.92 -12.72 8.84
N VAL A 12 9.14 -13.74 8.00
CA VAL A 12 8.10 -14.72 7.67
C VAL A 12 7.65 -15.52 8.89
N THR A 13 8.57 -15.86 9.80
CA THR A 13 8.24 -16.60 11.02
C THR A 13 7.38 -15.75 11.97
N SER A 14 7.75 -14.49 12.18
CA SER A 14 6.96 -13.54 12.98
C SER A 14 5.57 -13.29 12.38
N ASN A 15 5.47 -13.23 11.05
CA ASN A 15 4.19 -13.02 10.37
C ASN A 15 3.20 -14.19 10.52
N LYS A 16 3.63 -15.39 10.93
CA LYS A 16 2.73 -16.55 11.10
C LYS A 16 1.65 -16.32 12.16
N GLY A 17 1.91 -15.47 13.16
CA GLY A 17 0.95 -15.15 14.22
C GLY A 17 0.00 -14.00 13.88
N LEU A 18 0.23 -13.31 12.74
CA LEU A 18 -0.58 -12.18 12.33
C LEU A 18 -1.83 -12.65 11.60
N ARG A 19 -2.94 -11.93 11.79
CA ARG A 19 -4.14 -12.16 11.01
C ARG A 19 -3.91 -11.78 9.54
N PRO A 20 -4.48 -12.52 8.58
CA PRO A 20 -4.43 -12.13 7.18
C PRO A 20 -5.03 -10.72 6.99
N ILE A 21 -4.37 -9.91 6.17
CA ILE A 21 -4.87 -8.57 5.82
C ILE A 21 -6.06 -8.76 4.88
N LYS A 22 -7.21 -8.23 5.25
CA LYS A 22 -8.42 -8.26 4.42
C LYS A 22 -8.31 -7.27 3.26
N GLY A 23 -9.03 -7.51 2.16
CA GLY A 23 -9.04 -6.60 1.00
C GLY A 23 -9.36 -5.15 1.37
N ALA A 24 -10.30 -4.93 2.31
CA ALA A 24 -10.64 -3.60 2.80
C ALA A 24 -9.47 -2.91 3.53
N GLN A 25 -8.68 -3.67 4.31
CA GLN A 25 -7.50 -3.13 4.99
C GLN A 25 -6.39 -2.80 3.99
N MET A 26 -6.25 -3.58 2.92
CA MET A 26 -5.31 -3.26 1.84
C MET A 26 -5.72 -1.98 1.11
N GLN A 27 -7.00 -1.81 0.78
CA GLN A 27 -7.51 -0.60 0.13
C GLN A 27 -7.33 0.64 1.02
N TRP A 28 -7.61 0.51 2.32
CA TRP A 28 -7.39 1.58 3.29
C TRP A 28 -5.90 1.93 3.40
N ALA A 29 -5.02 0.94 3.55
CA ALA A 29 -3.58 1.18 3.65
C ALA A 29 -3.02 1.82 2.38
N PHE A 30 -3.52 1.43 1.21
CA PHE A 30 -3.11 2.02 -0.05
C PHE A 30 -3.53 3.49 -0.17
N ARG A 31 -4.67 3.89 0.41
CA ARG A 31 -5.15 5.27 0.41
C ARG A 31 -4.46 6.17 1.46
N GLU A 32 -4.11 5.61 2.61
CA GLU A 32 -3.70 6.42 3.77
C GLU A 32 -2.22 6.32 4.12
N CYS A 33 -1.54 5.22 3.73
CA CYS A 33 -0.15 4.96 4.17
C CYS A 33 0.89 5.17 3.07
N LEU A 34 0.47 5.34 1.82
CA LEU A 34 1.37 5.54 0.68
C LEU A 34 1.21 6.97 0.15
N ASP A 35 2.31 7.58 -0.25
CA ASP A 35 2.25 8.89 -0.91
C ASP A 35 1.61 8.73 -2.28
N HIS A 36 0.62 9.58 -2.55
CA HIS A 36 -0.10 9.61 -3.81
C HIS A 36 0.53 10.65 -4.73
N TYR A 37 0.78 10.26 -5.99
CA TYR A 37 1.12 11.21 -7.04
C TYR A 37 -0.17 11.74 -7.66
N ALA A 38 -0.28 13.07 -7.69
CA ALA A 38 -1.39 13.75 -8.35
C ALA A 38 -0.91 14.41 -9.64
N PHE A 39 -1.75 14.38 -10.67
CA PHE A 39 -1.49 14.99 -11.96
C PHE A 39 -2.40 16.19 -12.16
N GLN A 40 -1.85 17.26 -12.73
CA GLN A 40 -2.61 18.45 -13.07
C GLN A 40 -3.33 18.25 -14.41
N LEU A 41 -4.65 18.35 -14.40
CA LEU A 41 -5.49 18.33 -15.59
C LEU A 41 -5.48 19.70 -16.30
N LYS A 42 -5.95 19.71 -17.55
CA LYS A 42 -5.97 20.88 -18.45
C LYS A 42 -6.68 22.13 -17.88
N HIS A 43 -7.48 21.98 -16.83
CA HIS A 43 -8.20 23.08 -16.17
C HIS A 43 -7.59 23.50 -14.82
N GLY A 44 -6.37 23.06 -14.52
CA GLY A 44 -5.67 23.41 -13.28
C GLY A 44 -6.09 22.60 -12.06
N GLN A 45 -7.00 21.64 -12.21
CA GLN A 45 -7.35 20.69 -11.16
C GLN A 45 -6.25 19.63 -11.03
N THR A 46 -5.77 19.40 -9.82
CA THR A 46 -4.77 18.37 -9.53
C THR A 46 -5.48 17.17 -8.97
N THR A 47 -5.43 16.02 -9.65
CA THR A 47 -6.17 14.81 -9.23
C THR A 47 -5.21 13.63 -9.04
N CYS A 48 -5.37 12.94 -7.92
CA CYS A 48 -4.77 11.63 -7.65
C CYS A 48 -5.38 10.58 -8.60
N MET A 49 -4.59 10.01 -9.51
CA MET A 49 -5.09 9.03 -10.49
C MET A 49 -5.46 7.68 -9.87
N ASP A 50 -4.93 7.39 -8.68
CA ASP A 50 -5.18 6.14 -7.97
C ASP A 50 -6.41 6.19 -7.06
N CYS A 51 -6.74 7.38 -6.55
CA CYS A 51 -7.72 7.56 -5.48
C CYS A 51 -8.82 8.57 -5.80
N GLY A 52 -8.68 9.36 -6.88
CA GLY A 52 -9.65 10.33 -7.35
C GLY A 52 -9.79 11.57 -6.47
N HIS A 53 -8.92 11.74 -5.47
CA HIS A 53 -8.90 12.92 -4.62
C HIS A 53 -8.29 14.11 -5.38
N THR A 54 -8.85 15.30 -5.18
CA THR A 54 -8.49 16.56 -5.86
C THR A 54 -8.06 17.62 -4.86
#